data_AF-A0A2V7RNN6-F1
#
_entry.id   AF-A0A2V7RNN6-F1
#
_cell.length_a   1.000
_cell.length_b   1.000
_cell.length_c   1.000
_cell.angle_alpha   90.00
_cell.angle_beta   90.00
_cell.angle_gamma   90.00
#
_symmetry.space_group_name_H-M   'P 1'
#
loop_
_entity.id
_entity.type
_entity.pdbx_description
1 polymer ?
#
loop_
_entity_poly.entity_id
_entity_poly.type
_entity_poly.pdbx_seq_one_letter_code
_entity_poly.pdbx_strand_id
1 'polypeptide(L)'
;YQLHEPALAELARIVRGADTNRLDTTPQCAGLLAISLGLSRIFQDDHEQLRHGFVIYDALYAWLREARSERHDWNPQRVSPAPSAETRDRVAPAS
;
A
#
# COMPACT_ATOMS: atom_id res chain seq x y z
N TYR A 1 -17.64 -8.31 -22.33
CA TYR A 1 -16.82 -7.93 -21.16
C TYR A 1 -17.49 -8.44 -19.91
N GLN A 2 -16.78 -9.23 -19.09
CA GLN A 2 -17.29 -9.78 -17.83
C GLN A 2 -17.34 -8.68 -16.76
N LEU A 3 -18.44 -7.94 -16.71
CA LEU A 3 -18.68 -6.80 -15.81
C LEU A 3 -19.02 -7.20 -14.35
N HIS A 4 -18.85 -8.46 -13.96
CA HIS A 4 -19.30 -9.00 -12.67
C HIS A 4 -18.17 -9.28 -11.68
N GLU A 5 -16.97 -8.78 -11.91
CA GLU A 5 -15.86 -8.96 -10.99
C GLU A 5 -16.04 -8.03 -9.76
N PRO A 6 -16.16 -8.56 -8.52
CA PRO A 6 -16.50 -7.76 -7.35
C PRO A 6 -15.47 -6.68 -7.01
N ALA A 7 -14.17 -6.92 -7.24
CA ALA A 7 -13.14 -5.93 -6.98
C ALA A 7 -13.23 -4.75 -7.96
N LEU A 8 -13.52 -4.99 -9.25
CA LEU A 8 -13.80 -3.92 -10.22
C LEU A 8 -15.02 -3.09 -9.82
N ALA A 9 -16.08 -3.73 -9.31
CA ALA A 9 -17.27 -3.02 -8.84
C ALA A 9 -16.98 -2.14 -7.61
N GLU A 10 -16.13 -2.60 -6.70
CA GLU A 10 -15.68 -1.80 -5.54
C GLU A 10 -14.75 -0.66 -5.96
N LEU A 11 -13.80 -0.92 -6.86
CA LEU A 11 -12.92 0.13 -7.41
C LEU A 11 -13.75 1.24 -8.07
N ALA A 12 -14.77 0.88 -8.85
CA ALA A 12 -15.68 1.85 -9.45
C ALA A 12 -16.44 2.69 -8.43
N ARG A 13 -16.77 2.13 -7.25
CA ARG A 13 -17.37 2.91 -6.14
C ARG A 13 -16.37 3.89 -5.53
N ILE A 14 -15.12 3.48 -5.31
CA ILE A 14 -14.08 4.34 -4.76
C ILE A 14 -13.84 5.55 -5.68
N VAL A 15 -13.63 5.29 -6.98
CA VAL A 15 -13.39 6.34 -7.99
C VAL A 15 -14.58 7.28 -8.09
N ARG A 16 -15.81 6.74 -8.19
CA ARG A 16 -17.03 7.56 -8.23
C ARG A 16 -17.17 8.46 -6.99
N GLY A 17 -16.88 7.94 -5.80
CA GLY A 17 -16.96 8.72 -4.58
C GLY A 17 -15.94 9.87 -4.54
N ALA A 18 -14.70 9.61 -5.01
CA ALA A 18 -13.67 10.64 -5.14
C ALA A 18 -14.06 11.72 -6.17
N ASP A 19 -14.46 11.33 -7.39
CA ASP A 19 -14.76 12.24 -8.51
C ASP A 19 -16.03 13.08 -8.26
N THR A 20 -16.97 12.58 -7.45
CA THR A 20 -18.23 13.29 -7.14
C THR A 20 -18.22 13.99 -5.78
N ASN A 21 -17.05 14.07 -5.12
CA ASN A 21 -16.88 14.64 -3.79
C ASN A 21 -17.82 14.03 -2.72
N ARG A 22 -18.19 12.76 -2.89
CA ARG A 22 -18.98 11.95 -1.95
C ARG A 22 -18.04 11.07 -1.13
N LEU A 23 -17.19 11.73 -0.34
CA LEU A 23 -16.04 11.09 0.33
C LEU A 23 -16.42 10.10 1.43
N ASP A 24 -17.69 10.09 1.82
CA ASP A 24 -18.32 9.14 2.74
C ASP A 24 -18.76 7.83 2.07
N THR A 25 -18.71 7.74 0.73
CA THR A 25 -19.11 6.53 -0.03
C THR A 25 -18.28 5.31 0.37
N THR A 26 -16.96 5.47 0.48
CA THR A 26 -16.06 4.50 1.10
C THR A 26 -14.91 5.24 1.80
N PRO A 27 -14.26 4.65 2.83
CA PRO A 27 -13.13 5.29 3.51
C PRO A 27 -11.97 5.67 2.59
N GLN A 28 -11.83 4.98 1.44
CA GLN A 28 -10.73 5.16 0.50
C GLN A 28 -10.93 6.40 -0.40
N CYS A 29 -12.15 6.92 -0.55
CA CYS A 29 -12.45 8.04 -1.46
C CYS A 29 -11.64 9.30 -1.14
N ALA A 30 -11.56 9.69 0.14
CA ALA A 30 -10.80 10.86 0.56
C ALA A 30 -9.30 10.73 0.27
N GLY A 31 -8.74 9.52 0.47
CA GLY A 31 -7.34 9.22 0.17
C GLY A 31 -7.04 9.31 -1.32
N LEU A 32 -7.90 8.72 -2.16
CA LEU A 32 -7.76 8.80 -3.61
C LEU A 32 -7.84 10.26 -4.11
N LEU A 33 -8.78 11.06 -3.59
CA LEU A 33 -8.87 12.47 -3.94
C LEU A 33 -7.59 13.24 -3.56
N ALA A 34 -7.08 13.04 -2.34
CA ALA A 34 -5.87 13.71 -1.86
C ALA A 34 -4.65 13.38 -2.75
N ILE A 35 -4.51 12.11 -3.14
CA ILE A 35 -3.47 11.65 -4.05
C ILE A 35 -3.62 12.30 -5.44
N SER A 36 -4.82 12.28 -6.02
CA SER A 36 -5.06 12.85 -7.35
C SER A 36 -4.77 14.36 -7.40
N LEU A 37 -5.17 15.10 -6.38
CA LEU A 37 -4.83 16.52 -6.23
C LEU A 37 -3.32 16.74 -6.03
N GLY A 38 -2.64 15.83 -5.31
CA GLY A 38 -1.19 15.87 -5.16
C GLY A 38 -0.47 15.66 -6.49
N LEU A 39 -0.89 14.65 -7.27
CA LEU A 39 -0.36 14.36 -8.60
C LEU A 39 -0.48 15.58 -9.53
N SER A 40 -1.62 16.27 -9.52
CA SER A 40 -1.83 17.47 -10.33
C SER A 40 -1.00 18.69 -9.90
N ARG A 41 -0.35 18.63 -8.73
CA ARG A 41 0.56 19.69 -8.26
C ARG A 41 2.01 19.41 -8.64
N ILE A 42 2.40 18.13 -8.72
CA ILE A 42 3.79 17.75 -9.00
C ILE A 42 4.04 17.47 -10.48
N PHE A 43 3.00 17.17 -11.27
CA PHE A 43 3.10 16.96 -12.71
C PHE A 43 2.42 18.10 -13.48
N GLN A 44 3.12 18.65 -14.46
CA GLN A 44 2.58 19.64 -15.41
C GLN A 44 2.12 19.00 -16.73
N ASP A 45 2.65 17.82 -17.05
CA ASP A 45 2.24 17.03 -18.21
C ASP A 45 1.15 16.03 -17.80
N ASP A 46 -0.04 16.20 -18.38
CA ASP A 46 -1.20 15.35 -18.14
C ASP A 46 -0.93 13.88 -18.50
N HIS A 47 -0.12 13.61 -19.52
CA HIS A 47 0.22 12.24 -19.91
C HIS A 47 1.08 11.56 -18.83
N GLU A 48 2.03 12.29 -18.25
CA GLU A 48 2.82 11.80 -17.14
C GLU A 48 1.98 11.59 -15.89
N GLN A 49 1.12 12.56 -15.56
CA GLN A 49 0.18 12.44 -14.45
C GLN A 49 -0.70 11.18 -14.59
N LEU A 50 -1.24 10.93 -15.78
CA LEU A 50 -2.07 9.75 -16.05
C LEU A 50 -1.30 8.45 -15.92
N ARG A 51 -0.04 8.38 -16.40
CA ARG A 51 0.82 7.19 -16.21
C ARG A 51 0.94 6.84 -14.72
N HIS A 52 1.14 7.83 -13.87
CA HIS A 52 1.20 7.61 -12.42
C HIS A 52 -0.17 7.27 -11.83
N GLY A 53 -1.25 7.91 -12.30
CA GLY A 53 -2.62 7.60 -11.89
C GLY A 53 -3.00 6.14 -12.14
N PHE A 54 -2.61 5.57 -13.29
CA PHE A 54 -2.87 4.17 -13.60
C PHE A 54 -2.22 3.19 -12.61
N VAL A 55 -0.98 3.46 -12.17
CA VAL A 55 -0.33 2.64 -11.14
C VAL A 55 -1.13 2.62 -9.84
N ILE A 56 -1.77 3.74 -9.49
CA ILE A 56 -2.59 3.84 -8.28
C ILE A 56 -3.89 3.04 -8.42
N TYR A 57 -4.52 3.08 -9.59
CA TYR A 57 -5.69 2.24 -9.88
C TYR A 57 -5.34 0.75 -9.89
N ASP A 58 -4.20 0.37 -10.46
CA ASP A 58 -3.71 -1.01 -10.44
C ASP A 58 -3.41 -1.48 -9.02
N ALA A 59 -2.80 -0.64 -8.19
CA ALA A 59 -2.52 -0.94 -6.79
C ALA A 59 -3.81 -1.09 -5.97
N LEU A 60 -4.80 -0.21 -6.16
CA LEU A 60 -6.10 -0.32 -5.50
C LEU A 60 -6.85 -1.58 -5.95
N TYR A 61 -6.79 -1.92 -7.25
CA TYR A 61 -7.37 -3.14 -7.77
C TYR A 61 -6.73 -4.40 -7.18
N ALA A 62 -5.40 -4.46 -7.16
CA ALA A 62 -4.66 -5.57 -6.55
C ALA A 62 -4.98 -5.70 -5.05
N TRP A 63 -5.05 -4.58 -4.33
CA TRP A 63 -5.45 -4.57 -2.93
C TRP A 63 -6.86 -5.13 -2.72
N LEU A 64 -7.82 -4.71 -3.54
CA LEU A 64 -9.20 -5.20 -3.47
C LEU A 64 -9.33 -6.70 -3.75
N ARG A 65 -8.49 -7.24 -4.63
CA ARG A 65 -8.52 -8.65 -5.00
C ARG A 65 -7.79 -9.55 -4.02
N GLU A 66 -6.63 -9.12 -3.54
CA GLU A 66 -5.65 -10.04 -2.95
C GLU A 66 -5.20 -9.60 -1.54
N ALA A 67 -5.15 -8.30 -1.25
CA ALA A 67 -4.52 -7.80 -0.03
C ALA A 67 -5.49 -7.11 0.95
N ARG A 68 -6.82 -7.23 0.77
CA ARG A 68 -7.82 -6.49 1.59
C ARG A 68 -7.74 -6.83 3.09
N SER A 69 -7.34 -8.06 3.44
CA SER A 69 -7.16 -8.51 4.82
C SER A 69 -5.76 -8.30 5.37
N GLU A 70 -4.80 -7.90 4.54
CA GLU A 70 -3.43 -7.67 4.99
C GLU A 70 -3.37 -6.43 5.88
N ARG A 71 -2.74 -6.58 7.03
CA ARG A 71 -2.37 -5.47 7.90
C ARG A 71 -0.86 -5.34 7.85
N HIS A 72 -0.38 -4.11 7.65
CA HIS A 72 1.04 -3.82 7.70
C HIS A 72 1.49 -3.82 9.17
N ASP A 73 1.50 -4.99 9.80
CA ASP A 73 1.90 -5.23 11.19
C ASP A 73 3.44 -5.29 11.29
N TRP A 74 4.10 -4.23 10.79
CA TRP A 74 5.55 -4.09 10.92
C TRP A 74 5.93 -4.04 12.41
N ASN A 75 6.59 -5.10 12.90
CA ASN A 75 7.15 -5.17 14.25
C ASN A 75 8.69 -5.04 14.18
N PRO A 76 9.27 -3.86 14.47
CA PRO A 76 10.72 -3.67 14.42
C PRO A 76 11.49 -4.51 15.46
N GLN A 77 10.82 -5.10 16.45
CA GLN A 77 11.44 -5.96 17.48
C GLN A 77 11.49 -7.45 17.07
N ARG A 78 10.88 -7.83 15.93
CA ARG A 78 10.94 -9.20 15.40
C ARG A 78 12.18 -9.50 14.55
N VAL A 79 13.03 -8.49 14.30
CA VAL A 79 14.37 -8.72 13.76
C VAL A 79 15.21 -9.25 14.91
N SER A 80 15.30 -10.59 15.04
CA SER A 80 16.17 -11.22 16.04
C SER A 80 17.58 -10.63 15.93
N PRO A 81 18.16 -10.08 17.01
CA PRO A 81 19.57 -9.71 16.97
C PRO A 81 20.39 -10.97 16.67
N ALA A 82 21.38 -10.82 15.79
CA ALA A 82 22.34 -11.87 15.48
C ALA A 82 22.90 -12.46 16.79
N PRO A 83 23.15 -13.78 16.87
CA PRO A 83 23.67 -14.39 18.09
C PRO A 83 25.00 -13.73 18.46
N SER A 84 25.07 -13.15 19.65
CA SER A 84 26.27 -12.53 20.21
C SER A 84 27.41 -13.54 20.20
N ALA A 85 28.52 -13.19 19.55
CA ALA A 85 29.75 -13.96 19.56
C ALA A 85 30.44 -13.84 20.93
N GLU A 86 29.89 -14.48 21.96
CA GLU A 86 30.53 -14.60 23.27
C GLU A 86 30.51 -16.05 23.74
N THR A 87 31.39 -16.86 23.16
CA THR A 87 31.98 -18.03 23.86
C THR A 87 33.37 -18.28 23.25
N ARG A 88 34.32 -17.42 23.59
CA ARG A 88 35.76 -17.70 23.45
C ARG A 88 36.50 -17.05 24.60
N ASP A 89 36.22 -17.45 25.83
CA ASP A 89 37.29 -17.56 26.83
C ASP A 89 36.85 -18.40 28.03
N ARG A 90 37.13 -19.71 28.01
CA ARG A 90 37.37 -20.50 29.23
C ARG A 90 38.01 -21.84 28.91
N VAL A 91 39.33 -21.83 28.67
CA VAL A 91 40.17 -23.01 28.93
C VAL A 91 41.23 -22.56 29.95
N ALA A 92 41.03 -22.97 31.20
CA ALA A 92 41.98 -22.84 32.29
C ALA A 92 43.10 -23.91 32.15
N PRO A 93 44.30 -23.70 32.74
CA PRO A 93 45.48 -24.50 32.44
C PRO A 93 45.47 -25.85 33.16
N ALA A 94 46.01 -26.87 32.50
CA ALA A 94 46.23 -28.20 33.07
C ALA A 94 47.37 -28.17 34.11
N SER A 95 47.15 -28.88 35.22
CA SER A 95 48.18 -29.30 36.17
C SER A 95 48.97 -30.49 35.65
#